data_AF-A0A9P8LSE7-F1
#
_entry.id   AF-A0A9P8LSE7-F1
#
_cell.length_a   1.000
_cell.length_b   1.000
_cell.length_c   1.000
_cell.angle_alpha   90.00
_cell.angle_beta   90.00
_cell.angle_gamma   90.00
#
_symmetry.space_group_name_H-M   'P 1'
#
loop_
_entity.id
_entity.type
_entity.pdbx_description
1 polymer ?
#
loop_
_entity_poly.entity_id
_entity_poly.type
_entity_poly.pdbx_seq_one_letter_code
_entity_poly.pdbx_strand_id
1 'polypeptide(L)'
;MGCISSKSKMTNQQKVDSQIIKMHSEFDIQNIKIKRLQRAIQTQIDQLEALQTDQIQSARRNLAENKPESAENNLKLKAIFCTQISSLQKQNLQLQKVLNDLRVAQGTTAFLDVSKDVNSLLSDEVMTAQNDKLQEILRLSTEVEKKQAVIDTLYQGGTQDIQYEMDILMAEIARENGENVVVEQGQHIEDQRQECEVMVIL
;
A
#
# COMPACT_ATOMS: atom_id res chain seq x y z
N MET A 1 -29.04 -24.57 -21.09
CA MET A 1 -28.49 -23.36 -20.45
C MET A 1 -27.63 -23.79 -19.26
N GLY A 2 -26.31 -23.73 -19.40
CA GLY A 2 -25.39 -24.09 -18.32
C GLY A 2 -25.08 -22.86 -17.47
N CYS A 3 -25.46 -22.88 -16.20
CA CYS A 3 -25.04 -21.88 -15.22
C CYS A 3 -23.53 -22.03 -14.99
N ILE A 4 -22.73 -21.09 -15.49
CA ILE A 4 -21.31 -20.99 -15.16
C ILE A 4 -21.25 -20.47 -13.72
N SER A 5 -21.00 -21.37 -12.77
CA SER A 5 -20.65 -21.02 -11.40
C SER A 5 -19.30 -20.31 -11.41
N SER A 6 -19.30 -18.99 -11.49
CA SER A 6 -18.13 -18.14 -11.32
C SER A 6 -17.65 -18.22 -9.87
N LYS A 7 -16.79 -19.20 -9.56
CA LYS A 7 -15.94 -19.18 -8.37
C LYS A 7 -15.02 -17.95 -8.48
N SER A 8 -15.49 -16.82 -7.95
CA SER A 8 -14.69 -15.59 -7.85
C SER A 8 -13.43 -15.89 -7.06
N LYS A 9 -12.27 -15.86 -7.73
CA LYS A 9 -10.97 -16.06 -7.07
C LYS A 9 -10.67 -14.81 -6.25
N MET A 10 -10.52 -14.94 -4.94
CA MET A 10 -10.06 -13.85 -4.08
C MET A 10 -8.75 -13.27 -4.60
N THR A 11 -8.69 -11.93 -4.67
CA THR A 11 -7.46 -11.21 -5.00
C THR A 11 -6.42 -11.39 -3.89
N ASN A 12 -5.13 -11.17 -4.19
CA ASN A 12 -4.08 -11.26 -3.17
C ASN A 12 -4.34 -10.26 -2.02
N GLN A 13 -4.86 -9.08 -2.34
CA GLN A 13 -5.26 -8.07 -1.36
C GLN A 13 -6.29 -8.61 -0.37
N GLN A 14 -7.38 -9.19 -0.88
CA GLN A 14 -8.45 -9.77 -0.06
C GLN A 14 -7.95 -10.92 0.83
N LYS A 15 -6.95 -11.69 0.36
CA LYS A 15 -6.32 -12.73 1.19
C LYS A 15 -5.54 -12.13 2.36
N VAL A 16 -4.78 -11.06 2.11
CA VAL A 16 -4.05 -10.34 3.16
C VAL A 16 -5.02 -9.71 4.15
N ASP A 17 -6.08 -9.04 3.69
CA ASP A 17 -7.13 -8.47 4.56
C ASP A 17 -7.74 -9.52 5.49
N SER A 18 -8.15 -10.65 4.90
CA SER A 18 -8.75 -11.73 5.66
C SER A 18 -7.80 -12.29 6.72
N GLN A 19 -6.50 -12.38 6.42
CA GLN A 19 -5.50 -12.84 7.38
C GLN A 19 -5.28 -11.83 8.51
N ILE A 20 -5.20 -10.52 8.21
CA ILE A 20 -5.03 -9.47 9.22
C ILE A 20 -6.23 -9.43 10.18
N ILE A 21 -7.46 -9.48 9.67
CA ILE A 21 -8.68 -9.52 10.49
C ILE A 21 -8.68 -10.76 11.40
N LYS A 22 -8.32 -11.92 10.84
CA LYS A 22 -8.25 -13.17 11.61
C LYS A 22 -7.22 -13.08 12.74
N MET A 23 -6.04 -12.53 12.47
CA MET A 23 -4.99 -12.35 13.49
C MET A 23 -5.45 -11.42 14.63
N HIS A 24 -6.08 -10.29 14.32
CA HIS A 24 -6.64 -9.39 15.34
C HIS A 24 -7.63 -10.11 16.26
N SER A 25 -8.59 -10.83 15.68
CA SER A 25 -9.58 -11.59 16.44
C SER A 25 -8.94 -12.68 17.31
N GLU A 26 -7.95 -13.41 16.78
CA GLU A 26 -7.24 -14.43 17.54
C GLU A 26 -6.46 -13.85 18.71
N PHE A 27 -5.78 -12.71 18.51
CA PHE A 27 -5.06 -12.04 19.60
C PHE A 27 -5.99 -11.56 20.71
N ASP A 28 -7.17 -11.01 20.39
CA ASP A 28 -8.14 -10.58 21.39
C ASP A 28 -8.67 -11.76 22.23
N ILE A 29 -8.97 -12.87 21.57
CA ILE A 29 -9.40 -14.11 22.24
C ILE A 29 -8.31 -14.61 23.19
N GLN A 30 -7.05 -14.65 22.74
CA GLN A 30 -5.94 -15.09 23.58
C GLN A 30 -5.68 -14.14 24.74
N ASN A 31 -5.78 -12.83 24.53
CA ASN A 31 -5.68 -11.81 25.59
C ASN A 31 -6.71 -12.05 26.69
N ILE A 32 -7.98 -12.28 26.33
CA ILE A 32 -9.05 -12.55 27.29
C ILE A 32 -8.77 -13.85 28.05
N LYS A 33 -8.36 -14.92 27.36
CA LYS A 33 -8.04 -16.21 27.98
C LYS A 33 -6.91 -16.10 28.99
N ILE A 34 -5.80 -15.46 28.61
CA ILE A 34 -4.64 -15.31 29.51
C ILE A 34 -5.01 -14.46 30.72
N LYS A 35 -5.72 -13.34 30.54
CA LYS A 35 -6.19 -12.52 31.67
C LYS A 35 -7.12 -13.28 32.62
N ARG A 36 -7.99 -14.16 32.10
CA ARG A 36 -8.84 -15.03 32.93
C ARG A 36 -8.01 -16.04 33.71
N LEU A 37 -6.99 -16.65 33.10
CA LEU A 37 -6.07 -17.57 33.76
C LEU A 37 -5.27 -16.87 34.87
N GLN A 38 -4.75 -15.66 34.62
CA GLN A 38 -4.05 -14.89 35.65
C GLN A 38 -4.94 -14.58 36.86
N ARG A 39 -6.21 -14.20 36.63
CA ARG A 39 -7.17 -13.99 37.72
C ARG A 39 -7.44 -15.27 38.51
N ALA A 40 -7.61 -16.40 37.83
CA ALA A 40 -7.83 -17.68 38.49
C ALA A 40 -6.62 -18.10 39.35
N ILE A 41 -5.40 -17.93 38.82
CA ILE A 41 -4.16 -18.17 39.57
C ILE A 41 -4.07 -17.23 40.77
N GLN A 42 -4.39 -15.95 40.61
CA GLN A 42 -4.38 -15.00 41.72
C GLN A 42 -5.36 -15.40 42.81
N THR A 43 -6.59 -15.77 42.46
CA THR A 43 -7.56 -16.28 43.43
C THR A 43 -7.05 -17.52 44.17
N GLN A 44 -6.35 -18.44 43.49
CA GLN A 44 -5.75 -19.60 44.15
C GLN A 44 -4.61 -19.21 45.11
N ILE A 45 -3.79 -18.23 44.74
CA ILE A 45 -2.76 -17.68 45.62
C ILE A 45 -3.40 -17.10 46.88
N ASP A 46 -4.41 -16.23 46.72
CA ASP A 46 -5.10 -15.57 47.84
C ASP A 46 -5.72 -16.62 48.80
N GLN A 47 -6.31 -17.69 48.26
CA GLN A 47 -6.84 -18.80 49.04
C GLN A 47 -5.76 -19.56 49.81
N LEU A 48 -4.62 -19.83 49.18
CA LEU A 48 -3.50 -20.50 49.84
C LEU A 48 -2.84 -19.61 50.91
N GLU A 49 -2.79 -18.30 50.71
CA GLU A 49 -2.28 -17.34 51.71
C GLU A 49 -3.20 -17.27 52.94
N ALA A 50 -4.52 -17.33 52.73
CA ALA A 50 -5.48 -17.45 53.83
C ALA A 50 -5.28 -18.75 54.61
N LEU A 51 -5.21 -19.90 53.92
CA LEU A 51 -4.95 -21.19 54.55
C LEU A 51 -3.60 -21.22 55.28
N GLN A 52 -2.56 -20.62 54.70
CA GLN A 52 -1.25 -20.48 55.33
C GLN A 52 -1.34 -19.71 56.65
N THR A 53 -2.09 -18.61 56.67
CA THR A 53 -2.32 -17.80 57.87
C THR A 53 -3.05 -18.63 58.94
N ASP A 54 -4.07 -19.40 58.55
CA ASP A 54 -4.81 -20.28 59.46
C ASP A 54 -3.91 -21.37 60.06
N GLN A 55 -2.99 -21.96 59.27
CA GLN A 55 -2.02 -22.92 59.77
C GLN A 55 -1.05 -22.30 60.79
N ILE A 56 -0.61 -21.05 60.57
CA ILE A 56 0.25 -20.34 61.54
C ILE A 56 -0.50 -20.10 62.85
N GLN A 57 -1.76 -19.64 62.79
CA GLN A 57 -2.57 -19.41 63.99
C GLN A 57 -2.87 -20.72 64.73
N SER A 58 -3.13 -21.80 64.01
CA SER A 58 -3.39 -23.13 64.58
C SER A 58 -2.14 -23.72 65.23
N ALA A 59 -0.96 -23.54 64.62
CA ALA A 59 0.31 -23.92 65.22
C ALA A 59 0.56 -23.18 66.55
N ARG A 60 0.31 -21.86 66.59
CA ARG A 60 0.43 -21.06 67.81
C ARG A 60 -0.52 -21.52 68.92
N ARG A 61 -1.78 -21.83 68.58
CA ARG A 61 -2.75 -22.39 69.54
C ARG A 61 -2.31 -23.75 70.08
N ASN A 62 -1.88 -24.66 69.21
CA ASN A 62 -1.39 -25.98 69.62
C ASN A 62 -0.16 -25.90 70.53
N LEU A 63 0.75 -24.95 70.30
CA LEU A 63 1.88 -24.69 71.21
C LEU A 63 1.41 -24.20 72.58
N ALA A 64 0.43 -23.28 72.63
CA ALA A 64 -0.15 -22.81 73.89
C ALA A 64 -0.88 -23.92 74.66
N GLU A 65 -1.43 -24.92 73.96
CA GLU A 65 -2.10 -26.09 74.53
C GLU A 65 -1.14 -27.26 74.84
N ASN A 66 0.19 -27.07 74.73
CA ASN A 66 1.21 -28.13 74.91
C ASN A 66 1.03 -29.34 73.97
N LYS A 67 0.62 -29.10 72.72
CA LYS A 67 0.49 -30.11 71.66
C LYS A 67 1.55 -29.89 70.56
N PRO A 68 2.84 -30.16 70.82
CA PRO A 68 3.94 -29.82 69.90
C PRO A 68 3.86 -30.57 68.57
N GLU A 69 3.48 -31.86 68.56
CA GLU A 69 3.34 -32.64 67.32
C GLU A 69 2.25 -32.07 66.40
N SER A 70 1.14 -31.60 66.99
CA SER A 70 0.08 -30.93 66.24
C SER A 70 0.56 -29.60 65.67
N ALA A 71 1.35 -28.84 66.43
CA ALA A 71 1.96 -27.59 65.94
C ALA A 71 2.94 -27.85 64.78
N GLU A 72 3.77 -28.89 64.88
CA GLU A 72 4.70 -29.29 63.81
C GLU A 72 3.96 -29.66 62.53
N ASN A 73 2.86 -30.42 62.63
CA ASN A 73 2.04 -30.77 61.47
C ASN A 73 1.44 -29.55 60.77
N ASN A 74 0.96 -28.55 61.53
CA ASN A 74 0.49 -27.28 60.95
C ASN A 74 1.62 -26.53 60.24
N LEU A 75 2.84 -26.52 60.80
CA LEU A 75 4.00 -25.88 60.16
C LEU A 75 4.44 -26.61 58.89
N LYS A 76 4.34 -27.94 58.84
CA LYS A 76 4.57 -28.74 57.62
C LYS A 76 3.55 -28.38 56.53
N LEU A 77 2.26 -28.29 56.86
CA LEU A 77 1.22 -27.86 55.92
C LEU A 77 1.47 -26.42 55.41
N LYS A 78 1.84 -25.50 56.31
CA LYS A 78 2.25 -24.14 55.93
C LYS A 78 3.41 -24.15 54.92
N ALA A 79 4.41 -25.00 55.10
CA ALA A 79 5.54 -25.11 54.17
C ALA A 79 5.10 -25.61 52.79
N ILE A 80 4.16 -26.58 52.73
CA ILE A 80 3.59 -27.06 51.47
C ILE A 80 2.85 -25.91 50.73
N PHE A 81 2.03 -25.14 51.45
CA PHE A 81 1.34 -23.99 50.86
C PHE A 81 2.31 -22.91 50.37
N CYS A 82 3.39 -22.62 51.09
CA CYS A 82 4.46 -21.74 50.60
C CYS A 82 5.00 -22.18 49.24
N THR A 83 5.33 -23.47 49.09
CA THR A 83 5.85 -24.01 47.83
C THR A 83 4.84 -23.89 46.70
N GLN A 84 3.55 -24.14 46.98
CA GLN A 84 2.48 -24.00 45.99
C GLN A 84 2.29 -22.54 45.57
N ILE A 85 2.26 -21.60 46.52
CA ILE A 85 2.18 -20.16 46.25
C ILE A 85 3.33 -19.71 45.34
N SER A 86 4.58 -20.07 45.67
CA SER A 86 5.73 -19.70 44.84
C SER A 86 5.65 -20.28 43.42
N SER A 87 5.14 -21.49 43.27
CA SER A 87 4.91 -22.11 41.95
C SER A 87 3.87 -21.35 41.14
N LEU A 88 2.73 -21.02 41.75
CA LEU A 88 1.66 -20.24 41.11
C LEU A 88 2.11 -18.83 40.75
N GLN A 89 2.89 -18.16 41.60
CA GLN A 89 3.48 -16.84 41.31
C GLN A 89 4.39 -16.90 40.09
N LYS A 90 5.21 -17.95 39.97
CA LYS A 90 6.07 -18.16 38.80
C LYS A 90 5.25 -18.37 37.52
N GLN A 91 4.18 -19.14 37.58
CA GLN A 91 3.25 -19.32 36.45
C GLN A 91 2.58 -17.99 36.06
N ASN A 92 2.15 -17.19 37.04
CA ASN A 92 1.52 -15.89 36.80
C ASN A 92 2.49 -14.92 36.10
N LEU A 93 3.77 -14.92 36.51
CA LEU A 93 4.82 -14.13 35.85
C LEU A 93 5.07 -14.59 34.41
N GLN A 94 5.04 -15.90 34.15
CA GLN A 94 5.14 -16.44 32.80
C GLN A 94 3.97 -16.00 31.92
N LEU A 95 2.73 -16.04 32.43
CA LEU A 95 1.56 -15.53 31.71
C LEU A 95 1.67 -14.03 31.43
N GLN A 96 2.23 -13.25 32.35
CA GLN A 96 2.47 -11.82 32.15
C GLN A 96 3.46 -11.57 31.01
N LYS A 97 4.51 -12.40 30.89
CA LYS A 97 5.45 -12.33 29.77
C LYS A 97 4.74 -12.62 28.45
N VAL A 98 3.95 -13.69 28.39
CA VAL A 98 3.19 -14.06 27.18
C VAL A 98 2.22 -12.95 26.77
N LEU A 99 1.57 -12.25 27.72
CA LEU A 99 0.73 -11.09 27.40
C LEU A 99 1.51 -9.93 26.78
N ASN A 100 2.72 -9.67 27.27
CA ASN A 100 3.56 -8.62 26.68
C ASN A 100 4.00 -9.00 25.26
N ASP A 101 4.40 -10.25 25.04
CA ASP A 101 4.77 -10.75 23.71
C ASP A 101 3.58 -10.67 22.74
N LEU A 102 2.38 -11.02 23.21
CA LEU A 102 1.12 -10.89 22.44
C LEU A 102 0.81 -9.43 22.08
N ARG A 103 1.02 -8.50 23.03
CA ARG A 103 0.83 -7.06 22.80
C ARG A 103 1.80 -6.51 21.74
N VAL A 104 3.05 -6.96 21.75
CA VAL A 104 4.03 -6.58 20.72
C VAL A 104 3.60 -7.11 19.35
N ALA A 105 3.19 -8.39 19.28
CA ALA A 105 2.69 -8.98 18.04
C ALA A 105 1.43 -8.27 17.48
N GLN A 106 0.50 -7.87 18.36
CA GLN A 106 -0.65 -7.03 18.00
C GLN A 106 -0.22 -5.70 17.41
N GLY A 107 0.72 -4.99 18.05
CA GLY A 107 1.25 -3.72 17.57
C GLY A 107 1.91 -3.84 16.19
N THR A 108 2.72 -4.88 15.99
CA THR A 108 3.34 -5.17 14.68
C THR A 108 2.28 -5.45 13.61
N THR A 109 1.22 -6.19 13.95
CA THR A 109 0.14 -6.51 13.00
C THR A 109 -0.66 -5.27 12.62
N ALA A 110 -0.97 -4.39 13.57
CA ALA A 110 -1.62 -3.10 13.29
C ALA A 110 -0.74 -2.19 12.41
N PHE A 111 0.59 -2.18 12.64
CA PHE A 111 1.52 -1.45 11.78
C PHE A 111 1.54 -1.98 10.34
N LEU A 112 1.50 -3.30 10.16
CA LEU A 112 1.42 -3.92 8.83
C LEU A 112 0.13 -3.57 8.11
N ASP A 113 -1.00 -3.49 8.84
CA ASP A 113 -2.30 -3.09 8.29
C ASP A 113 -2.26 -1.65 7.74
N VAL A 114 -1.75 -0.71 8.53
CA VAL A 114 -1.59 0.69 8.09
C VAL A 114 -0.59 0.80 6.93
N SER A 115 0.53 0.07 6.98
CA SER A 115 1.54 0.10 5.92
C SER A 115 1.00 -0.39 4.59
N LYS A 116 0.12 -1.39 4.63
CA LYS A 116 -0.58 -1.90 3.46
C LYS A 116 -1.51 -0.86 2.85
N ASP A 117 -2.29 -0.16 3.67
CA ASP A 117 -3.20 0.90 3.20
C ASP A 117 -2.42 2.04 2.55
N VAL A 118 -1.33 2.49 3.19
CA VAL A 118 -0.43 3.52 2.63
C VAL A 118 0.18 3.06 1.30
N ASN A 119 0.62 1.81 1.21
CA ASN A 119 1.21 1.29 -0.02
C ASN A 119 0.19 1.20 -1.17
N SER A 120 -1.07 0.88 -0.86
CA SER A 120 -2.16 0.91 -1.85
C SER A 120 -2.40 2.34 -2.35
N LEU A 121 -2.52 3.30 -1.43
CA LEU A 121 -2.74 4.71 -1.76
C LEU A 121 -1.61 5.27 -2.63
N LEU A 122 -0.35 5.02 -2.25
CA LEU A 122 0.80 5.47 -3.03
C LEU A 122 0.86 4.82 -4.41
N SER A 123 0.49 3.54 -4.53
CA SER A 123 0.43 2.85 -5.82
C SER A 123 -0.61 3.51 -6.75
N ASP A 124 -1.80 3.79 -6.22
CA ASP A 124 -2.89 4.41 -6.98
C ASP A 124 -2.55 5.86 -7.39
N GLU A 125 -1.97 6.64 -6.48
CA GLU A 125 -1.51 8.00 -6.75
C GLU A 125 -0.41 8.04 -7.82
N VAL A 126 0.60 7.17 -7.71
CA VAL A 126 1.71 7.11 -8.68
C VAL A 126 1.20 6.69 -10.05
N MET A 127 0.35 5.67 -10.14
CA MET A 127 -0.20 5.20 -11.41
C MET A 127 -1.07 6.27 -12.07
N THR A 128 -1.89 6.98 -11.29
CA THR A 128 -2.74 8.07 -11.80
C THR A 128 -1.88 9.23 -12.30
N ALA A 129 -0.93 9.71 -11.49
CA ALA A 129 -0.07 10.82 -11.87
C ALA A 129 0.85 10.50 -13.07
N GLN A 130 1.33 9.26 -13.18
CA GLN A 130 2.08 8.82 -14.36
C GLN A 130 1.20 8.75 -15.60
N ASN A 131 -0.02 8.22 -15.48
CA ASN A 131 -0.95 8.14 -16.59
C ASN A 131 -1.33 9.55 -17.11
N ASP A 132 -1.63 10.50 -16.22
CA ASP A 132 -1.97 11.87 -16.60
C ASP A 132 -0.79 12.56 -17.32
N LYS A 133 0.43 12.38 -16.82
CA LYS A 133 1.65 12.89 -17.48
C LYS A 133 1.86 12.25 -18.85
N LEU A 134 1.64 10.95 -18.98
CA LEU A 134 1.77 10.24 -20.26
C LEU A 134 0.74 10.75 -21.28
N GLN A 135 -0.51 10.99 -20.86
CA GLN A 135 -1.53 11.57 -21.72
C GLN A 135 -1.17 12.98 -22.18
N GLU A 136 -0.63 13.82 -21.28
CA GLU A 136 -0.20 15.17 -21.64
C GLU A 136 1.01 15.15 -22.58
N ILE A 137 2.00 14.26 -22.35
CA ILE A 137 3.11 14.05 -23.27
C ILE A 137 2.60 13.64 -24.65
N LEU A 138 1.65 12.69 -24.71
CA LEU A 138 1.07 12.23 -25.97
C LEU A 138 0.41 13.39 -26.73
N ARG A 139 -0.38 14.21 -26.02
CA ARG A 139 -1.04 15.40 -26.58
C ARG A 139 -0.02 16.41 -27.12
N LEU A 140 1.03 16.71 -26.35
CA LEU A 140 2.10 17.63 -26.77
C LEU A 140 2.88 17.09 -27.97
N SER A 141 3.19 15.80 -28.00
CA SER A 141 3.87 15.16 -29.14
C SER A 141 3.04 15.28 -30.42
N THR A 142 1.73 15.00 -30.37
CA THR A 142 0.85 15.19 -31.52
C THR A 142 0.78 16.65 -31.97
N GLU A 143 0.81 17.60 -31.04
CA GLU A 143 0.84 19.04 -31.38
C GLU A 143 2.16 19.44 -32.04
N VAL A 144 3.29 18.90 -31.58
CA VAL A 144 4.60 19.12 -32.21
C VAL A 144 4.61 18.54 -33.63
N GLU A 145 4.09 17.33 -33.84
CA GLU A 145 3.98 16.71 -35.17
C GLU A 145 3.15 17.58 -36.13
N LYS A 146 2.01 18.11 -35.68
CA LYS A 146 1.19 19.05 -36.48
C LYS A 146 1.96 20.30 -36.86
N LYS A 147 2.66 20.91 -35.90
CA LYS A 147 3.47 22.11 -36.16
C LYS A 147 4.63 21.83 -37.10
N GLN A 148 5.26 20.66 -36.99
CA GLN A 148 6.31 20.24 -37.91
C GLN A 148 5.77 20.09 -39.33
N ALA A 149 4.59 19.48 -39.51
CA ALA A 149 3.96 19.36 -40.83
C ALA A 149 3.63 20.73 -41.46
N VAL A 150 3.19 21.70 -40.65
CA VAL A 150 2.98 23.09 -41.12
C VAL A 150 4.30 23.73 -41.57
N ILE A 151 5.37 23.57 -40.77
CA ILE A 151 6.70 24.08 -41.10
C ILE A 151 7.19 23.47 -42.42
N ASP A 152 7.08 22.15 -42.59
CA ASP A 152 7.52 21.46 -43.80
C ASP A 152 6.75 21.95 -45.04
N THR A 153 5.45 22.21 -44.90
CA THR A 153 4.61 22.78 -45.96
C THR A 153 5.05 24.20 -46.35
N LEU A 154 5.32 25.06 -45.36
CA LEU A 154 5.80 26.43 -45.59
C LEU A 154 7.17 26.46 -46.27
N TYR A 155 8.09 25.58 -45.86
CA TYR A 155 9.39 25.45 -46.52
C TYR A 155 9.27 25.00 -47.97
N GLN A 156 8.41 24.01 -48.26
CA GLN A 156 8.16 23.56 -49.63
C GLN A 156 7.56 24.67 -50.51
N GLY A 157 6.56 25.40 -50.00
CA GLY A 157 5.97 26.54 -50.72
C GLY A 157 6.99 27.65 -51.00
N GLY A 158 7.79 28.03 -50.00
CA GLY A 158 8.83 29.04 -50.19
C GLY A 158 9.92 28.62 -51.19
N THR A 159 10.26 27.33 -51.26
CA THR A 159 11.19 26.83 -52.29
C THR A 159 10.58 26.82 -53.70
N GLN A 160 9.26 26.63 -53.84
CA GLN A 160 8.59 26.73 -55.13
C GLN A 160 8.55 28.17 -55.64
N ASP A 161 8.30 29.15 -54.76
CA ASP A 161 8.31 30.57 -55.11
C ASP A 161 9.71 31.00 -55.61
N ILE A 162 10.79 30.59 -54.91
CA ILE A 162 12.17 30.88 -55.34
C ILE A 162 12.51 30.16 -56.65
N GLN A 163 12.07 28.91 -56.82
CA GLN A 163 12.30 28.16 -58.05
C GLN A 163 11.63 28.83 -59.25
N TYR A 164 10.40 29.33 -59.07
CA TYR A 164 9.66 30.06 -60.11
C TYR A 164 10.36 31.36 -60.50
N GLU A 165 10.81 32.16 -59.53
CA GLU A 165 11.58 33.39 -59.82
C GLU A 165 12.90 33.07 -60.53
N MET A 166 13.57 31.99 -60.15
CA MET A 166 14.80 31.55 -60.80
C MET A 166 14.55 31.06 -62.24
N ASP A 167 13.45 30.36 -62.49
CA ASP A 167 13.07 29.90 -63.83
C ASP A 167 12.74 31.08 -64.76
N ILE A 168 12.07 32.12 -64.26
CA ILE A 168 11.85 33.38 -65.00
C ILE A 168 13.20 34.04 -65.33
N LEU A 169 14.08 34.19 -64.33
CA LEU A 169 15.39 34.82 -64.53
C LEU A 169 16.23 34.06 -65.56
N MET A 170 16.23 32.73 -65.49
CA MET A 170 16.96 31.88 -66.45
C MET A 170 16.40 32.01 -67.86
N ALA A 171 15.08 32.12 -68.01
CA ALA A 171 14.45 32.37 -69.30
C ALA A 171 14.77 33.75 -69.87
N GLU A 172 14.85 34.78 -69.03
CA GLU A 172 15.27 36.13 -69.43
C GLU A 172 16.73 36.15 -69.90
N ILE A 173 17.64 35.53 -69.15
CA ILE A 173 19.06 35.42 -69.52
C ILE A 173 19.24 34.63 -70.84
N ALA A 174 18.51 33.53 -71.02
CA ALA A 174 18.56 32.75 -72.26
C ALA A 174 18.06 33.57 -73.47
N ARG A 175 16.98 34.34 -73.28
CA ARG A 175 16.43 35.23 -74.31
C ARG A 175 17.39 36.35 -74.69
N GLU A 176 18.09 36.96 -73.72
CA GLU A 176 19.14 37.96 -73.98
C GLU A 176 20.33 37.38 -74.75
N ASN A 177 20.64 36.10 -74.54
CA ASN A 177 21.72 35.38 -75.24
C ASN A 177 21.29 34.77 -76.59
N GLY A 178 20.03 34.96 -77.01
CA GLY A 178 19.52 34.45 -78.29
C GLY A 178 19.19 32.95 -78.30
N GLU A 179 19.08 32.33 -77.12
CA GLU A 179 18.70 30.93 -76.94
C GLU A 179 17.19 30.80 -76.66
N ASN A 180 16.50 29.87 -77.33
CA ASN A 180 15.07 29.62 -77.09
C ASN A 180 14.90 28.61 -75.95
N VAL A 181 14.53 29.09 -74.76
CA VAL A 181 14.11 28.27 -73.63
C VAL A 181 12.59 28.40 -73.46
N VAL A 182 11.88 27.28 -73.47
CA VAL A 182 10.42 27.23 -73.23
C VAL A 182 10.20 26.96 -71.74
N VAL A 183 9.58 27.90 -71.03
CA VAL A 183 9.15 27.71 -69.64
C VAL A 183 7.74 27.12 -69.64
N GLU A 184 7.62 25.80 -69.61
CA GLU A 184 6.34 25.11 -69.45
C GLU A 184 5.91 25.09 -67.97
N GLN A 185 5.51 26.23 -67.39
CA GLN A 185 4.73 26.22 -66.13
C GLN A 185 4.03 27.54 -65.74
N GLY A 186 3.68 28.39 -66.72
CA GLY A 186 2.95 29.63 -66.45
C GLY A 186 1.44 29.49 -66.20
N GLN A 187 0.83 28.33 -66.43
CA GLN A 187 -0.63 28.18 -66.47
C GLN A 187 -1.25 27.50 -65.25
N HIS A 188 -0.46 26.93 -64.34
CA HIS A 188 -1.00 26.22 -63.16
C HIS A 188 -1.05 27.05 -61.87
N ILE A 189 -0.36 28.20 -61.79
CA ILE A 189 -0.28 29.01 -60.56
C ILE A 189 -1.49 29.95 -60.40
N GLU A 190 -2.06 30.47 -61.49
CA GLU A 190 -3.31 31.27 -61.40
C GLU A 190 -4.49 30.42 -60.94
N ASP A 191 -4.60 29.17 -61.41
CA ASP A 191 -5.65 28.24 -61.01
C ASP A 191 -5.50 27.79 -59.55
N GLN A 192 -4.27 27.58 -59.04
CA GLN A 192 -4.06 27.21 -57.62
C GLN A 192 -4.20 28.39 -56.65
N ARG A 193 -3.92 29.63 -57.05
CA ARG A 193 -4.19 30.81 -56.21
C ARG A 193 -5.69 31.05 -56.00
N GLN A 194 -6.53 30.74 -57.01
CA GLN A 194 -7.99 30.81 -56.84
C GLN A 194 -8.52 29.77 -55.84
N GLU A 195 -7.95 28.57 -55.77
CA GLU A 195 -8.37 27.57 -54.78
C GLU A 195 -7.96 27.94 -53.34
N CYS A 196 -6.81 28.61 -53.17
CA CYS A 196 -6.36 29.08 -51.85
C CYS A 196 -7.17 30.28 -51.32
N GLU A 197 -7.73 31.15 -52.17
CA GLU A 197 -8.59 32.25 -51.71
C GLU A 197 -9.99 31.79 -51.27
N VAL A 198 -10.43 30.59 -51.67
CA VAL A 198 -11.77 30.06 -51.33
C VAL A 198 -11.79 29.30 -49.99
N MET A 199 -10.64 28.97 -49.39
CA MET A 199 -10.58 28.23 -48.13
C MET A 199 -10.16 29.08 -46.92
N VAL A 200 -10.63 30.33 -46.86
CA VAL A 200 -10.63 31.16 -45.63
C VAL A 200 -12.00 31.84 -45.46
N ILE A 201 -13.07 31.07 -45.27
CA ILE A 201 -14.30 31.53 -44.59
C ILE A 201 -14.90 30.37 -43.75
N LEU A 202 -14.84 30.56 -42.41
CA LEU A 202 -15.49 29.83 -41.29
C LEU A 202 -14.99 28.42 -40.93
#